data_AF-A0A4Y3PR47-F1
#
_entry.id   AF-A0A4Y3PR47-F1
#
_cell.length_a   1.000
_cell.length_b   1.000
_cell.length_c   1.000
_cell.angle_alpha   90.00
_cell.angle_beta   90.00
_cell.angle_gamma   90.00
#
_symmetry.space_group_name_H-M   'P 1'
#
loop_
_entity.id
_entity.type
_entity.pdbx_description
1 polymer ?
#
loop_
_entity_poly.entity_id
_entity_poly.type
_entity_poly.pdbx_seq_one_letter_code
_entity_poly.pdbx_strand_id
1 'polypeptide(L)'
;MKRYVWTLFGAVIVAGISLATWAGASNQGNKEALNAYKKMEQARNQENKFLNESSNNFTLSDFSIPGALLSEADKISKYKGSNVHELLTAHDEKLSFIMEGDEVKGIAIATDTEPIMAGGEKTGPELFDLHEKIKNDLGDNVNIMYFSYAGGFVFVATDNKGEESLWLDQRAARFLELSPHVQLDSEEVLQQIRNNINQ
;
A
#
# COMPACT_ATOMS: atom_id res chain seq x y z
N MET A 1 -28.42 27.41 13.15
CA MET A 1 -27.40 27.32 12.08
C MET A 1 -26.82 25.91 12.07
N LYS A 2 -27.14 25.10 11.06
CA LYS A 2 -26.58 23.75 10.89
C LYS A 2 -25.41 23.83 9.91
N ARG A 3 -24.22 23.44 10.34
CA ARG A 3 -23.02 23.31 9.49
C ARG A 3 -23.05 21.93 8.85
N TYR A 4 -23.18 21.86 7.52
CA TYR A 4 -23.01 20.65 6.75
C TYR A 4 -21.52 20.42 6.56
N VAL A 5 -20.98 19.38 7.21
CA VAL A 5 -19.64 18.86 6.92
C VAL A 5 -19.78 17.92 5.73
N TRP A 6 -19.27 18.33 4.58
CA TRP A 6 -19.13 17.46 3.42
C TRP A 6 -17.95 16.53 3.64
N THR A 7 -18.22 15.27 3.97
CA THR A 7 -17.23 14.21 3.96
C THR A 7 -17.03 13.77 2.50
N LEU A 8 -15.97 14.27 1.85
CA LEU A 8 -15.51 13.74 0.57
C LEU A 8 -14.99 12.31 0.80
N PHE A 9 -15.83 11.32 0.57
CA PHE A 9 -15.40 9.95 0.35
C PHE A 9 -14.57 9.93 -0.94
N GLY A 10 -13.25 9.73 -0.81
CA GLY A 10 -12.39 9.47 -1.95
C GLY A 10 -12.89 8.22 -2.66
N ALA A 11 -13.34 8.37 -3.90
CA ALA A 11 -13.84 7.28 -4.70
C ALA A 11 -12.67 6.36 -5.09
N VAL A 12 -12.65 5.14 -4.53
CA VAL A 12 -11.83 4.05 -5.07
C VAL A 12 -12.63 3.46 -6.22
N ILE A 13 -12.37 3.90 -7.45
CA ILE A 13 -12.99 3.31 -8.65
C ILE A 13 -12.08 2.18 -9.11
N VAL A 14 -12.57 0.94 -8.96
CA VAL A 14 -11.98 -0.26 -9.57
C VAL A 14 -12.33 -0.21 -11.06
N ALA A 15 -11.44 0.33 -11.88
CA ALA A 15 -11.61 0.32 -13.33
C ALA A 15 -11.41 -1.11 -13.85
N GLY A 16 -12.46 -1.69 -14.45
CA GLY A 16 -12.35 -2.97 -15.15
C GLY A 16 -11.50 -2.82 -16.41
N ILE A 17 -10.29 -3.39 -16.39
CA ILE A 17 -9.37 -3.37 -17.53
C ILE A 17 -9.45 -4.73 -18.24
N SER A 18 -9.81 -4.72 -19.52
CA SER A 18 -9.79 -5.89 -20.39
C SER A 18 -8.35 -6.29 -20.71
N LEU A 19 -7.92 -7.46 -20.25
CA LEU A 19 -6.57 -8.01 -20.42
C LEU A 19 -6.32 -8.42 -21.87
N ALA A 20 -5.38 -7.76 -22.54
CA ALA A 20 -4.70 -8.33 -23.69
C ALA A 20 -3.48 -9.08 -23.15
N THR A 21 -3.50 -10.41 -23.20
CA THR A 21 -2.38 -11.28 -22.78
C THR A 21 -1.19 -11.10 -23.72
N TRP A 22 -0.15 -10.40 -23.25
CA TRP A 22 1.15 -10.34 -23.92
C TRP A 22 2.18 -10.96 -22.98
N ALA A 23 2.55 -12.20 -23.27
CA ALA A 23 3.62 -12.88 -22.57
C ALA A 23 4.95 -12.15 -22.87
N GLY A 24 5.67 -11.73 -21.82
CA GLY A 24 7.13 -11.57 -21.89
C GLY A 24 7.74 -10.21 -21.56
N ALA A 25 7.05 -9.25 -20.94
CA ALA A 25 7.71 -8.05 -20.42
C ALA A 25 7.71 -8.05 -18.89
N SER A 26 8.88 -8.34 -18.29
CA SER A 26 9.14 -8.00 -16.88
C SER A 26 8.74 -6.54 -16.67
N ASN A 27 7.90 -6.26 -15.66
CA ASN A 27 7.39 -4.94 -15.31
C ASN A 27 6.20 -4.42 -16.17
N GLN A 28 5.49 -5.28 -16.89
CA GLN A 28 4.30 -4.89 -17.65
C GLN A 28 3.18 -4.36 -16.74
N GLY A 29 2.90 -5.04 -15.62
CA GLY A 29 1.85 -4.63 -14.70
C GLY A 29 2.06 -3.20 -14.17
N ASN A 30 3.28 -2.87 -13.75
CA ASN A 30 3.67 -1.53 -13.32
C ASN A 30 3.50 -0.46 -14.42
N LYS A 31 3.90 -0.79 -15.66
CA LYS A 31 3.70 0.12 -16.81
C LYS A 31 2.21 0.38 -17.06
N GLU A 32 1.38 -0.65 -16.97
CA GLU A 32 -0.06 -0.53 -17.14
C GLU A 32 -0.73 0.25 -16.01
N ALA A 33 -0.33 0.02 -14.75
CA ALA A 33 -0.80 0.76 -13.59
C ALA A 33 -0.48 2.25 -13.70
N LEU A 34 0.77 2.60 -14.05
CA LEU A 34 1.17 3.99 -14.28
C LEU A 34 0.39 4.64 -15.44
N ASN A 35 0.16 3.90 -16.52
CA ASN A 35 -0.63 4.39 -17.64
C ASN A 35 -2.11 4.60 -17.26
N ALA A 36 -2.67 3.73 -16.42
CA ALA A 36 -4.02 3.90 -15.90
C ALA A 36 -4.12 5.19 -15.08
N TYR A 37 -3.17 5.44 -14.17
CA TYR A 37 -3.09 6.68 -13.41
C TYR A 37 -3.01 7.92 -14.31
N LYS A 38 -2.12 7.91 -15.32
CA LYS A 38 -1.98 9.00 -16.29
C LYS A 38 -3.30 9.32 -17.00
N LYS A 39 -4.04 8.30 -17.40
CA LYS A 39 -5.36 8.48 -18.05
C LYS A 39 -6.39 9.07 -17.09
N MET A 40 -6.39 8.65 -15.83
CA MET A 40 -7.28 9.20 -14.79
C MET A 40 -7.00 10.68 -14.55
N GLU A 41 -5.74 11.07 -14.39
CA GLU A 41 -5.34 12.46 -14.19
C GLU A 41 -5.65 13.32 -15.42
N GLN A 42 -5.43 12.80 -16.63
CA GLN A 42 -5.84 13.49 -17.86
C GLN A 42 -7.35 13.74 -17.92
N ALA A 43 -8.17 12.76 -17.56
CA ALA A 43 -9.62 12.93 -17.53
C ALA A 43 -10.04 13.98 -16.49
N ARG A 44 -9.43 13.95 -15.29
CA ARG A 44 -9.68 14.92 -14.22
C ARG A 44 -9.31 16.35 -14.63
N ASN A 45 -8.21 16.52 -15.36
CA ASN A 45 -7.76 17.83 -15.83
C ASN A 45 -8.61 18.37 -17.01
N GLN A 46 -9.15 17.48 -17.85
CA GLN A 46 -10.08 17.88 -18.91
C GLN A 46 -11.40 18.43 -18.36
N GLU A 47 -11.88 17.88 -17.24
CA GLU A 47 -13.05 18.41 -16.53
C GLU A 47 -12.76 19.76 -15.85
N ASN A 48 -11.53 20.00 -15.40
CA ASN A 48 -11.09 21.20 -14.67
C ASN A 48 -10.33 22.20 -15.55
N LYS A 49 -10.83 22.45 -16.77
CA LYS A 49 -10.20 23.19 -17.89
C LYS A 49 -9.61 24.59 -17.63
N PHE A 50 -9.57 25.09 -16.39
CA PHE A 50 -9.03 26.41 -16.04
C PHE A 50 -7.75 26.42 -15.20
N LEU A 51 -7.27 25.29 -14.66
CA LEU A 51 -6.10 25.30 -13.77
C LEU A 51 -5.26 24.02 -13.91
N ASN A 52 -4.27 24.03 -14.82
CA ASN A 52 -2.90 23.51 -14.59
C ASN A 52 -2.22 23.09 -15.91
N GLU A 53 -1.06 23.71 -16.17
CA GLU A 53 0.00 23.13 -16.98
C GLU A 53 0.85 22.19 -16.09
N SER A 54 0.24 21.16 -15.48
CA SER A 54 1.04 20.14 -14.80
C SER A 54 1.71 19.27 -15.87
N SER A 55 3.04 19.19 -15.83
CA SER A 55 3.77 18.31 -16.72
C SER A 55 3.36 16.87 -16.40
N ASN A 56 2.74 16.16 -17.34
CA ASN A 56 2.28 14.77 -17.19
C ASN A 56 3.43 13.74 -17.05
N ASN A 57 4.58 14.15 -16.51
CA ASN A 57 5.79 13.36 -16.35
C ASN A 57 5.71 12.47 -15.10
N PHE A 58 4.59 11.77 -14.93
CA PHE A 58 4.46 10.78 -13.87
C PHE A 58 5.38 9.58 -14.15
N THR A 59 6.17 9.20 -13.16
CA THR A 59 7.02 8.01 -13.15
C THR A 59 6.69 7.13 -11.95
N LEU A 60 7.29 5.95 -11.88
CA LEU A 60 7.31 5.15 -10.66
C LEU A 60 8.62 5.42 -9.90
N SER A 61 8.62 5.21 -8.59
CA SER A 61 9.83 5.12 -7.77
C SER A 61 10.80 4.09 -8.34
N ASP A 62 12.09 4.30 -8.08
CA ASP A 62 13.17 3.37 -8.48
C ASP A 62 13.23 2.11 -7.60
N PHE A 63 12.44 2.07 -6.52
CA PHE A 63 12.22 0.91 -5.68
C PHE A 63 10.74 0.51 -5.62
N SER A 64 10.49 -0.70 -5.11
CA SER A 64 9.17 -1.23 -4.82
C SER A 64 9.18 -2.06 -3.54
N ILE A 65 8.07 -2.06 -2.80
CA ILE A 65 7.90 -2.86 -1.59
C ILE A 65 7.21 -4.18 -1.97
N PRO A 66 7.75 -5.35 -1.63
CA PRO A 66 7.11 -6.64 -1.90
C PRO A 66 5.83 -6.82 -1.07
N GLY A 67 4.78 -7.29 -1.73
CA GLY A 67 3.52 -7.69 -1.11
C GLY A 67 3.54 -9.14 -0.62
N ALA A 68 2.75 -9.42 0.40
CA ALA A 68 2.53 -10.76 0.93
C ALA A 68 1.06 -10.96 1.28
N LEU A 69 0.62 -12.22 1.24
CA LEU A 69 -0.71 -12.62 1.67
C LEU A 69 -0.67 -13.06 3.12
N LEU A 70 -1.53 -12.46 3.94
CA LEU A 70 -1.80 -12.92 5.29
C LEU A 70 -2.60 -14.23 5.22
N SER A 71 -2.21 -15.21 6.03
CA SER A 71 -2.91 -16.50 6.13
C SER A 71 -4.39 -16.35 6.48
N GLU A 72 -5.19 -17.35 6.09
CA GLU A 72 -6.62 -17.40 6.42
C GLU A 72 -6.91 -17.41 7.93
N ALA A 73 -8.09 -16.92 8.30
CA ALA A 73 -8.55 -16.77 9.68
C ALA A 73 -8.34 -18.03 10.55
N ASP A 74 -8.67 -19.21 10.02
CA ASP A 74 -8.49 -20.49 10.70
C ASP A 74 -7.04 -20.77 11.11
N LYS A 75 -6.08 -20.39 10.26
CA LYS A 75 -4.65 -20.57 10.52
C LYS A 75 -4.15 -19.53 11.53
N ILE A 76 -4.58 -18.28 11.40
CA ILE A 76 -4.26 -17.21 12.34
C ILE A 76 -4.74 -17.57 13.77
N SER A 77 -5.98 -18.05 13.91
CA SER A 77 -6.57 -18.39 15.20
C SER A 77 -5.88 -19.57 15.91
N LYS A 78 -5.29 -20.49 15.14
CA LYS A 78 -4.60 -21.67 15.67
C LYS A 78 -3.10 -21.44 15.90
N TYR A 79 -2.53 -20.40 15.29
CA TYR A 79 -1.11 -20.09 15.38
C TYR A 79 -0.70 -19.71 16.80
N LYS A 80 0.42 -20.28 17.26
CA LYS A 80 0.95 -20.13 18.63
C LYS A 80 2.24 -19.32 18.73
N GLY A 81 2.81 -18.93 17.59
CA GLY A 81 3.97 -18.03 17.57
C GLY A 81 3.56 -16.57 17.75
N SER A 82 4.59 -15.72 17.80
CA SER A 82 4.48 -14.27 18.00
C SER A 82 4.68 -13.48 16.70
N ASN A 83 5.36 -14.05 15.71
CA ASN A 83 5.77 -13.32 14.50
C ASN A 83 4.69 -13.40 13.42
N VAL A 84 4.33 -12.25 12.83
CA VAL A 84 3.38 -12.14 11.72
C VAL A 84 4.00 -12.68 10.45
N HIS A 85 5.32 -12.55 10.24
CA HIS A 85 5.99 -13.07 9.05
C HIS A 85 5.76 -14.57 8.82
N GLU A 86 5.64 -15.38 9.88
CA GLU A 86 5.33 -16.82 9.77
C GLU A 86 3.91 -17.12 9.26
N LEU A 87 3.03 -16.12 9.29
CA LEU A 87 1.69 -16.16 8.74
C LEU A 87 1.62 -15.56 7.33
N LEU A 88 2.71 -14.99 6.83
CA LEU A 88 2.77 -14.41 5.50
C LEU A 88 3.23 -15.44 4.47
N THR A 89 2.59 -15.40 3.30
CA THR A 89 3.05 -16.12 2.12
C THR A 89 3.45 -15.09 1.07
N ALA A 90 4.66 -15.24 0.51
CA ALA A 90 5.13 -14.36 -0.54
C ALA A 90 4.12 -14.28 -1.69
N HIS A 91 3.90 -13.07 -2.19
CA HIS A 91 3.05 -12.78 -3.33
C HIS A 91 3.89 -12.06 -4.39
N ASP A 92 3.50 -12.17 -5.66
CA ASP A 92 4.22 -11.50 -6.77
C ASP A 92 3.85 -10.02 -6.91
N GLU A 93 2.94 -9.54 -6.06
CA GLU A 93 2.54 -8.14 -5.95
C GLU A 93 3.67 -7.25 -5.41
N LYS A 94 3.77 -6.06 -5.99
CA LYS A 94 4.71 -5.01 -5.61
C LYS A 94 3.98 -3.68 -5.51
N LEU A 95 4.29 -2.91 -4.48
CA LEU A 95 3.86 -1.52 -4.31
C LEU A 95 4.99 -0.59 -4.75
N SER A 96 4.70 0.29 -5.69
CA SER A 96 5.56 1.39 -6.13
C SER A 96 4.88 2.73 -5.90
N PHE A 97 5.66 3.79 -5.73
CA PHE A 97 5.14 5.15 -5.58
C PHE A 97 5.06 5.83 -6.93
N ILE A 98 3.95 6.51 -7.18
CA ILE A 98 3.79 7.36 -8.37
C ILE A 98 4.40 8.71 -8.05
N MET A 99 5.36 9.14 -8.87
CA MET A 99 6.18 10.33 -8.64
C MET A 99 5.88 11.40 -9.69
N GLU A 100 5.88 12.68 -9.28
CA GLU A 100 6.01 13.84 -10.17
C GLU A 100 7.24 14.65 -9.70
N GLY A 101 8.38 14.43 -10.34
CA GLY A 101 9.66 14.87 -9.78
C GLY A 101 9.95 14.14 -8.47
N ASP A 102 10.23 14.89 -7.41
CA ASP A 102 10.51 14.35 -6.06
C ASP A 102 9.25 14.20 -5.20
N GLU A 103 8.07 14.57 -5.72
CA GLU A 103 6.81 14.52 -4.97
C GLU A 103 6.05 13.22 -5.23
N VAL A 104 5.64 12.56 -4.15
CA VAL A 104 4.77 11.36 -4.21
C VAL A 104 3.34 11.80 -4.46
N LYS A 105 2.73 11.28 -5.51
CA LYS A 105 1.35 11.58 -5.93
C LYS A 105 0.37 10.45 -5.69
N GLY A 106 0.86 9.25 -5.43
CA GLY A 106 0.02 8.07 -5.21
C GLY A 106 0.83 6.80 -5.17
N ILE A 107 0.14 5.68 -5.31
CA ILE A 107 0.70 4.33 -5.40
C ILE A 107 0.27 3.65 -6.69
N ALA A 108 1.12 2.74 -7.14
CA ALA A 108 0.80 1.71 -8.11
C ALA A 108 1.07 0.36 -7.45
N ILE A 109 0.10 -0.55 -7.53
CA ILE A 109 0.23 -1.93 -7.09
C ILE A 109 0.05 -2.80 -8.33
N ALA A 110 0.99 -3.71 -8.56
CA ALA A 110 0.97 -4.59 -9.72
C ALA A 110 1.76 -5.86 -9.45
N THR A 111 1.46 -6.91 -10.22
CA THR A 111 2.39 -8.02 -10.42
C THR A 111 3.35 -7.71 -11.56
N ASP A 112 4.25 -8.64 -11.88
CA ASP A 112 5.13 -8.48 -13.04
C ASP A 112 4.34 -8.41 -14.36
N THR A 113 3.14 -8.99 -14.42
CA THR A 113 2.31 -9.09 -15.64
C THR A 113 1.06 -8.22 -15.62
N GLU A 114 0.46 -7.96 -14.46
CA GLU A 114 -0.88 -7.35 -14.38
C GLU A 114 -0.93 -6.17 -13.41
N PRO A 115 -1.62 -5.06 -13.78
CA PRO A 115 -1.91 -3.99 -12.83
C PRO A 115 -3.00 -4.43 -11.85
N ILE A 116 -2.86 -4.09 -10.57
CA ILE A 116 -3.86 -4.35 -9.53
C ILE A 116 -4.57 -3.06 -9.15
N MET A 117 -3.80 -2.00 -8.85
CA MET A 117 -4.33 -0.71 -8.42
C MET A 117 -3.41 0.43 -8.87
N ALA A 118 -4.00 1.60 -9.14
CA ALA A 118 -3.26 2.84 -9.28
C ALA A 118 -4.10 4.02 -8.74
N GLY A 119 -3.47 5.02 -8.12
CA GLY A 119 -4.14 6.16 -7.50
C GLY A 119 -3.73 6.31 -6.03
N GLY A 120 -4.68 6.65 -5.15
CA GLY A 120 -4.39 6.72 -3.72
C GLY A 120 -3.59 7.97 -3.36
N GLU A 121 -4.08 9.14 -3.78
CA GLU A 121 -3.40 10.44 -3.68
C GLU A 121 -3.14 10.88 -2.23
N LYS A 122 -3.87 10.30 -1.27
CA LYS A 122 -3.60 10.46 0.16
C LYS A 122 -2.76 9.34 0.74
N THR A 123 -2.97 8.11 0.25
CA THR A 123 -2.31 6.90 0.74
C THR A 123 -0.85 6.83 0.28
N GLY A 124 -0.52 7.29 -0.92
CA GLY A 124 0.84 7.30 -1.44
C GLY A 124 1.82 8.08 -0.57
N PRO A 125 1.58 9.38 -0.33
CA PRO A 125 2.43 10.17 0.57
C PRO A 125 2.56 9.55 1.96
N GLU A 126 1.45 9.07 2.53
CA GLU A 126 1.44 8.44 3.85
C GLU A 126 2.32 7.19 3.92
N LEU A 127 2.19 6.28 2.94
CA LEU A 127 2.98 5.05 2.90
C LEU A 127 4.45 5.32 2.59
N PHE A 128 4.73 6.37 1.82
CA PHE A 128 6.11 6.78 1.55
C PHE A 128 6.77 7.32 2.82
N ASP A 129 6.09 8.22 3.54
CA ASP A 129 6.57 8.75 4.82
C ASP A 129 6.77 7.62 5.85
N LEU A 130 5.87 6.63 5.85
CA LEU A 130 5.99 5.46 6.72
C LEU A 130 7.20 4.60 6.34
N HIS A 131 7.44 4.35 5.05
CA HIS A 131 8.62 3.63 4.56
C HIS A 131 9.92 4.34 4.96
N GLU A 132 10.01 5.66 4.72
CA GLU A 132 11.16 6.47 5.10
C GLU A 132 11.37 6.46 6.61
N LYS A 133 10.31 6.53 7.40
CA LYS A 133 10.38 6.42 8.87
C LYS A 133 10.97 5.09 9.32
N ILE A 134 10.54 3.98 8.74
CA ILE A 134 11.07 2.65 9.07
C ILE A 134 12.57 2.58 8.77
N LYS A 135 13.00 3.06 7.60
CA LYS A 135 14.42 3.10 7.23
C LYS A 135 15.24 4.00 8.17
N ASN A 136 14.71 5.14 8.56
CA ASN A 136 15.39 6.04 9.50
C ASN A 136 15.54 5.42 10.90
N ASP A 137 14.51 4.71 11.37
CA ASP A 137 14.50 4.14 12.73
C ASP A 137 15.28 2.81 12.82
N LEU A 138 15.26 1.97 11.77
CA LEU A 138 15.86 0.63 11.77
C LEU A 138 17.12 0.49 10.88
N GLY A 139 17.43 1.51 10.08
CA GLY A 139 18.57 1.55 9.16
C GLY A 139 18.25 1.03 7.75
N ASP A 140 19.11 1.38 6.78
CA ASP A 140 18.87 1.12 5.35
C ASP A 140 18.81 -0.36 4.94
N ASN A 141 19.36 -1.26 5.75
CA ASN A 141 19.40 -2.70 5.48
C ASN A 141 18.17 -3.45 6.01
N VAL A 142 17.18 -2.74 6.55
CA VAL A 142 15.91 -3.34 6.99
C VAL A 142 15.17 -3.96 5.81
N ASN A 143 14.71 -5.20 5.98
CA ASN A 143 13.83 -5.83 5.00
C ASN A 143 12.39 -5.38 5.28
N ILE A 144 11.72 -4.80 4.28
CA ILE A 144 10.34 -4.32 4.40
C ILE A 144 9.47 -5.06 3.39
N MET A 145 8.38 -5.64 3.86
CA MET A 145 7.28 -6.12 3.03
C MET A 145 5.96 -5.55 3.56
N TYR A 146 4.88 -5.73 2.82
CA TYR A 146 3.55 -5.36 3.29
C TYR A 146 2.52 -6.45 3.07
N PHE A 147 1.43 -6.38 3.82
CA PHE A 147 0.18 -7.05 3.48
C PHE A 147 -0.98 -6.07 3.64
N SER A 148 -2.05 -6.29 2.88
CA SER A 148 -3.28 -5.52 3.04
C SER A 148 -4.14 -6.07 4.17
N TYR A 149 -4.70 -5.18 5.00
CA TYR A 149 -5.63 -5.55 6.05
C TYR A 149 -6.79 -4.57 6.11
N ALA A 150 -8.02 -5.06 5.93
CA ALA A 150 -9.25 -4.25 5.91
C ALA A 150 -9.16 -3.01 4.98
N GLY A 151 -8.47 -3.17 3.85
CA GLY A 151 -8.26 -2.11 2.86
C GLY A 151 -7.24 -1.04 3.25
N GLY A 152 -6.53 -1.20 4.37
CA GLY A 152 -5.31 -0.47 4.73
C GLY A 152 -4.06 -1.33 4.55
N PHE A 153 -2.91 -0.82 4.98
CA PHE A 153 -1.60 -1.45 4.77
C PHE A 153 -0.87 -1.63 6.09
N VAL A 154 -0.27 -2.82 6.24
CA VAL A 154 0.61 -3.16 7.35
C VAL A 154 1.98 -3.49 6.78
N PHE A 155 2.99 -2.72 7.15
CA PHE A 155 4.39 -2.99 6.84
C PHE A 155 4.98 -3.90 7.91
N VAL A 156 5.65 -4.95 7.46
CA VAL A 156 6.44 -5.86 8.29
C VAL A 156 7.90 -5.56 8.02
N ALA A 157 8.59 -5.08 9.02
CA ALA A 157 10.00 -4.71 8.97
C ALA A 157 10.81 -5.73 9.78
N THR A 158 11.81 -6.33 9.14
CA THR A 158 12.75 -7.25 9.81
C THR A 158 14.14 -6.62 9.79
N ASP A 159 14.69 -6.36 10.97
CA ASP A 159 16.02 -5.77 11.09
C ASP A 159 17.14 -6.77 10.79
N ASN A 160 18.40 -6.31 10.84
CA ASN A 160 19.56 -7.15 10.56
C ASN A 160 19.84 -8.25 11.61
N LYS A 161 19.17 -8.22 12.76
CA LYS A 161 19.21 -9.25 13.80
C LYS A 161 18.08 -10.27 13.63
N GLY A 162 17.14 -10.01 12.73
CA GLY A 162 15.95 -10.82 12.52
C GLY A 162 14.77 -10.42 13.42
N GLU A 163 14.86 -9.28 14.12
CA GLU A 163 13.77 -8.79 14.96
C GLU A 163 12.68 -8.18 14.07
N GLU A 164 11.44 -8.58 14.32
CA GLU A 164 10.27 -8.15 13.56
C GLU A 164 9.56 -6.98 14.25
N SER A 165 9.18 -5.97 13.46
CA SER A 165 8.31 -4.89 13.90
C SER A 165 7.25 -4.56 12.85
N LEU A 166 6.11 -4.06 13.31
CA LEU A 166 4.94 -3.80 12.48
C LEU A 166 4.63 -2.32 12.48
N TRP A 167 4.25 -1.82 11.30
CA TRP A 167 4.01 -0.40 11.08
C TRP A 167 2.75 -0.23 10.24
N LEU A 168 1.78 0.52 10.75
CA LEU A 168 0.43 0.56 10.19
C LEU A 168 0.15 1.93 9.58
N ASP A 169 -0.49 1.94 8.42
CA ASP A 169 -1.16 3.13 7.93
C ASP A 169 -2.37 3.49 8.81
N GLN A 170 -2.92 4.70 8.64
CA GLN A 170 -4.07 5.18 9.40
C GLN A 170 -5.27 4.25 9.32
N ARG A 171 -5.50 3.62 8.17
CA ARG A 171 -6.67 2.78 7.96
C ARG A 171 -6.54 1.45 8.69
N ALA A 172 -5.41 0.75 8.53
CA ALA A 172 -5.15 -0.51 9.24
C ALA A 172 -5.13 -0.28 10.75
N ALA A 173 -4.45 0.79 11.20
CA ALA A 173 -4.40 1.17 12.61
C ALA A 173 -5.81 1.40 13.19
N ARG A 174 -6.68 2.10 12.47
CA ARG A 174 -8.08 2.31 12.89
C ARG A 174 -8.87 1.02 12.98
N PHE A 175 -8.68 0.09 12.04
CA PHE A 175 -9.38 -1.21 12.06
C PHE A 175 -8.88 -2.15 13.16
N LEU A 176 -7.61 -2.02 13.54
CA LEU A 176 -6.99 -2.81 14.60
C LEU A 176 -7.05 -2.14 15.97
N GLU A 177 -7.59 -0.93 16.05
CA GLU A 177 -7.61 -0.10 17.27
C GLU A 177 -6.20 0.14 17.85
N LEU A 178 -5.21 0.31 16.97
CA LEU A 178 -3.81 0.57 17.30
C LEU A 178 -3.38 1.97 16.86
N SER A 179 -2.21 2.40 17.32
CA SER A 179 -1.64 3.69 16.92
C SER A 179 -0.98 3.57 15.53
N PRO A 180 -1.28 4.48 14.58
CA PRO A 180 -0.62 4.49 13.27
C PRO A 180 0.80 5.04 13.36
N HIS A 181 1.63 4.71 12.35
CA HIS A 181 2.94 5.34 12.12
C HIS A 181 3.97 5.21 13.25
N VAL A 182 3.77 4.26 14.15
CA VAL A 182 4.71 3.91 15.22
C VAL A 182 5.14 2.46 15.08
N GLN A 183 6.30 2.15 15.65
CA GLN A 183 6.78 0.78 15.75
C GLN A 183 5.88 0.01 16.73
N LEU A 184 5.28 -1.09 16.26
CA LEU A 184 4.46 -1.98 17.08
C LEU A 184 5.09 -3.36 17.17
N ASP A 185 4.83 -4.01 18.29
CA ASP A 185 5.19 -5.40 18.51
C ASP A 185 4.28 -6.32 17.69
N SER A 186 4.85 -7.37 17.13
CA SER A 186 4.13 -8.34 16.31
C SER A 186 2.99 -9.02 17.07
N GLU A 187 3.24 -9.36 18.33
CA GLU A 187 2.25 -10.02 19.18
C GLU A 187 1.03 -9.12 19.44
N GLU A 188 1.23 -7.82 19.61
CA GLU A 188 0.16 -6.83 19.80
C GLU A 188 -0.74 -6.76 18.55
N VAL A 189 -0.13 -6.60 17.37
CA VAL A 189 -0.85 -6.54 16.09
C VAL A 189 -1.61 -7.83 15.83
N LEU A 190 -0.96 -8.97 16.03
CA LEU A 190 -1.54 -10.29 15.83
C LEU A 190 -2.71 -10.56 16.79
N GLN A 191 -2.61 -10.10 18.05
CA GLN A 191 -3.70 -10.20 18.99
C GLN A 191 -4.93 -9.42 18.52
N GLN A 192 -4.75 -8.22 17.96
CA GLN A 192 -5.88 -7.45 17.42
C GLN A 192 -6.48 -8.08 16.15
N ILE A 193 -5.66 -8.64 15.28
CA ILE A 193 -6.15 -9.42 14.12
C ILE A 193 -7.03 -10.59 14.61
N ARG A 194 -6.57 -11.34 15.63
CA ARG A 194 -7.34 -12.45 16.22
C ARG A 194 -8.64 -11.96 16.87
N ASN A 195 -8.60 -10.83 17.57
CA ASN A 195 -9.81 -10.26 18.18
C ASN A 195 -10.87 -9.97 17.11
N ASN A 196 -10.48 -9.37 15.98
CA ASN A 196 -11.40 -9.05 14.89
C ASN A 196 -11.96 -10.29 14.17
N ILE A 197 -11.18 -11.38 14.08
CA ILE A 197 -11.66 -12.65 13.48
C ILE A 197 -12.77 -13.30 14.32
N ASN A 198 -12.74 -13.12 15.64
CA ASN A 198 -13.65 -13.77 16.58
C ASN A 198 -14.91 -12.93 16.91
N GLN A 199 -15.08 -11.76 16.28
CA GLN A 199 -16.27 -10.91 16.38
C GLN A 199 -17.30 -11.24 15.31
#